data_AF-A0A197ZX01-F1
#
_entry.id   AF-A0A197ZX01-F1
#
_cell.length_a   1.000
_cell.length_b   1.000
_cell.length_c   1.000
_cell.angle_alpha   90.00
_cell.angle_beta   90.00
_cell.angle_gamma   90.00
#
_symmetry.space_group_name_H-M   'P 1'
#
loop_
_entity.id
_entity.type
_entity.pdbx_description
1 polymer ?
#
loop_
_entity_poly.entity_id
_entity_poly.type
_entity_poly.pdbx_seq_one_letter_code
_entity_poly.pdbx_strand_id
1 'polypeptide(L)'
;MLQNKVKNEALQQVVQIANQTADPLFIIHDDTISKKTKSSSQATSPMEQTGFHHSHLEGKVVWGHQVQATVVQSSDTSLIHSIDLYEDRSRM
;
A
#
# COMPACT_ATOMS: atom_id res chain seq x y z
N MET A 1 -10.83 -0.26 -14.48
CA MET A 1 -11.89 0.79 -14.47
C MET A 1 -12.10 1.38 -13.07
N LEU A 2 -12.37 0.57 -12.03
CA LEU A 2 -12.58 1.06 -10.66
C LEU A 2 -11.33 1.67 -10.02
N GLN A 3 -10.19 0.99 -10.08
CA GLN A 3 -8.93 1.50 -9.49
C GLN A 3 -8.53 2.87 -10.06
N ASN A 4 -8.67 3.07 -11.36
CA ASN A 4 -8.39 4.37 -11.98
C ASN A 4 -9.37 5.45 -11.51
N LYS A 5 -10.64 5.10 -11.27
CA LYS A 5 -11.61 6.04 -10.68
C LYS A 5 -11.18 6.42 -9.27
N VAL A 6 -10.82 5.45 -8.42
CA VAL A 6 -10.35 5.73 -7.05
C VAL A 6 -9.11 6.61 -7.06
N LYS A 7 -8.09 6.28 -7.88
CA LYS A 7 -6.86 7.08 -8.04
C LYS A 7 -7.20 8.54 -8.38
N ASN A 8 -8.02 8.75 -9.41
CA ASN A 8 -8.36 10.08 -9.91
C ASN A 8 -9.21 10.87 -8.91
N GLU A 9 -10.26 10.25 -8.35
CA GLU A 9 -11.17 10.91 -7.41
C GLU A 9 -10.46 11.29 -6.10
N ALA A 10 -9.61 10.41 -5.58
CA ALA A 10 -8.81 10.71 -4.39
C ALA A 10 -7.89 11.91 -4.62
N LEU A 11 -7.15 11.92 -5.74
CA LEU A 11 -6.26 13.03 -6.07
C LEU A 11 -7.03 14.34 -6.31
N GLN A 12 -8.13 14.29 -7.07
CA GLN A 12 -8.94 15.47 -7.37
C GLN A 12 -9.52 16.10 -6.11
N GLN A 13 -10.06 15.29 -5.19
CA GLN A 13 -10.62 15.78 -3.93
C GLN A 13 -9.54 16.46 -3.08
N VAL A 14 -8.38 15.83 -2.90
CA VAL A 14 -7.31 16.41 -2.08
C VAL A 14 -6.72 17.67 -2.72
N VAL A 15 -6.55 17.70 -4.04
CA VAL A 15 -6.10 18.91 -4.77
C VAL A 15 -7.13 20.05 -4.61
N GLN A 16 -8.42 19.75 -4.68
CA GLN A 16 -9.46 20.76 -4.46
C GLN A 16 -9.37 21.33 -3.05
N ILE A 17 -9.18 20.48 -2.04
CA ILE A 17 -9.01 20.91 -0.64
C ILE A 17 -7.78 21.81 -0.50
N ALA A 18 -6.62 21.37 -0.99
CA ALA A 18 -5.38 22.15 -0.95
C ALA A 18 -5.53 23.53 -1.58
N ASN A 19 -6.24 23.62 -2.71
CA ASN A 19 -6.51 24.91 -3.38
C ASN A 19 -7.47 25.81 -2.57
N GLN A 20 -8.46 25.22 -1.88
CA GLN A 20 -9.45 25.96 -1.10
C GLN A 20 -8.89 26.45 0.24
N THR A 21 -8.03 25.66 0.89
CA THR A 21 -7.47 25.98 2.21
C THR A 21 -6.11 26.67 2.13
N ALA A 22 -5.45 26.62 0.97
CA ALA A 22 -4.04 26.99 0.80
C ALA A 22 -3.07 26.13 1.64
N ASP A 23 -3.53 24.97 2.12
CA ASP A 23 -2.68 24.02 2.83
C ASP A 23 -1.82 23.20 1.83
N PRO A 24 -0.66 22.67 2.28
CA PRO A 24 0.17 21.83 1.43
C PRO A 24 -0.51 20.51 1.04
N LEU A 25 -0.29 20.12 -0.23
CA LEU A 25 -0.57 18.77 -0.72
C LEU A 25 0.62 17.85 -0.38
N PHE A 26 0.32 16.73 0.28
CA PHE A 26 1.27 15.66 0.56
C PHE A 26 0.95 14.43 -0.30
N ILE A 27 2.00 13.82 -0.83
CA ILE A 27 1.96 12.49 -1.44
C ILE A 27 2.83 11.59 -0.57
N ILE A 28 2.21 10.63 0.10
CA ILE A 28 2.85 9.75 1.07
C ILE A 28 2.95 8.37 0.44
N HIS A 29 4.18 7.86 0.36
CA HIS A 29 4.46 6.49 -0.06
C HIS A 29 4.96 5.71 1.13
N ASP A 30 4.27 4.63 1.47
CA ASP A 30 4.67 3.74 2.56
C ASP A 30 4.47 2.30 2.13
N ASP A 31 5.44 1.45 2.42
CA ASP A 31 5.32 0.02 2.20
C ASP A 31 4.97 -0.71 3.49
N THR A 32 4.09 -1.69 3.38
CA THR A 32 3.64 -2.50 4.51
C THR A 32 3.66 -3.97 4.15
N ILE A 33 3.67 -4.81 5.18
CA ILE A 33 3.63 -6.26 5.04
C ILE A 33 2.28 -6.75 5.51
N SER A 34 1.49 -7.29 4.59
CA SER A 34 0.32 -8.07 4.92
C SER A 34 0.75 -9.48 5.31
N LYS A 35 0.99 -9.66 6.63
CA LYS A 35 1.41 -10.93 7.20
C LYS A 35 0.34 -12.00 6.99
N LYS A 36 0.75 -13.16 6.48
CA LYS A 36 -0.14 -14.32 6.40
C LYS A 36 -0.23 -15.04 7.75
N THR A 37 -1.44 -15.48 8.07
CA THR A 37 -1.75 -16.24 9.30
C THR A 37 -1.73 -17.75 9.09
N LYS A 38 -1.85 -18.24 7.84
CA LYS A 38 -1.67 -19.65 7.49
C LYS A 38 -0.22 -19.93 7.11
N SER A 39 0.36 -21.01 7.65
CA SER A 39 1.69 -21.45 7.26
C SER A 39 1.71 -21.90 5.80
N SER A 40 2.84 -21.72 5.11
CA SER A 40 3.01 -22.20 3.73
C SER A 40 2.78 -23.70 3.60
N SER A 41 3.10 -24.47 4.64
CA SER A 41 2.84 -25.92 4.74
C SER A 41 1.35 -26.30 4.74
N GLN A 42 0.44 -25.34 4.94
CA GLN A 42 -1.01 -25.52 4.90
C GLN A 42 -1.64 -24.88 3.66
N ALA A 43 -0.83 -24.34 2.73
CA ALA A 43 -1.32 -23.74 1.51
C ALA A 43 -1.68 -24.82 0.48
N THR A 44 -2.90 -24.76 -0.06
CA THR A 44 -3.41 -25.71 -1.05
C THR A 44 -3.02 -25.37 -2.50
N SER A 45 -2.37 -24.22 -2.71
CA SER A 45 -1.90 -23.74 -4.02
C SER A 45 -0.60 -22.94 -3.87
N PRO A 46 0.25 -22.88 -4.91
CA PRO A 46 1.41 -21.98 -4.95
C PRO A 46 0.95 -20.55 -4.66
N MET A 47 1.47 -19.95 -3.60
CA MET A 47 1.10 -18.61 -3.18
C MET A 47 2.04 -17.61 -3.84
N GLU A 48 1.70 -17.24 -5.08
CA GLU A 48 2.46 -16.26 -5.86
C GLU A 48 2.67 -14.95 -5.07
N GLN A 49 3.85 -14.34 -5.24
CA GLN A 49 4.20 -13.02 -4.70
C GLN A 49 4.21 -12.88 -3.17
N THR A 50 4.54 -13.95 -2.43
CA THR A 50 4.83 -13.88 -0.99
C THR A 50 6.33 -14.03 -0.70
N GLY A 51 6.79 -13.40 0.39
CA GLY A 51 8.20 -13.37 0.79
C GLY A 51 8.39 -13.42 2.30
N PHE A 52 9.63 -13.70 2.71
CA PHE A 52 10.09 -13.55 4.08
C PHE A 52 10.57 -12.11 4.29
N HIS A 53 10.08 -11.45 5.33
CA HIS A 53 10.41 -10.07 5.65
C HIS A 53 10.71 -9.92 7.13
N HIS A 54 11.68 -9.09 7.51
CA HIS A 54 11.94 -8.82 8.92
C HIS A 54 10.94 -7.78 9.45
N SER A 55 10.04 -8.19 10.34
CA SER A 55 9.14 -7.26 11.02
C SER A 55 9.88 -6.58 12.17
N HIS A 56 10.11 -5.28 12.06
CA HIS A 56 10.64 -4.47 13.15
C HIS A 56 9.67 -4.41 14.35
N LEU A 57 8.36 -4.41 14.08
CA LEU A 57 7.32 -4.42 15.12
C LEU A 57 7.32 -5.73 15.93
N GLU A 58 7.47 -6.87 15.26
CA GLU A 58 7.46 -8.18 15.94
C GLU A 58 8.88 -8.66 16.34
N GLY A 59 9.93 -7.95 15.93
CA GLY A 59 11.32 -8.34 16.16
C GLY A 59 11.72 -9.68 15.54
N LYS A 60 11.01 -10.12 14.48
CA LYS A 60 11.22 -11.44 13.85
C LYS A 60 10.87 -11.44 12.37
N VAL A 61 11.35 -12.47 11.67
CA VAL A 61 10.95 -12.73 10.30
C VAL A 61 9.49 -13.17 10.24
N VAL A 62 8.71 -12.52 9.38
CA VAL A 62 7.33 -12.84 9.06
C VAL A 62 7.21 -13.22 7.59
N TRP A 63 6.17 -13.97 7.25
CA TRP A 63 5.84 -14.36 5.88
C TRP A 63 4.60 -13.60 5.43
N GLY A 64 4.64 -12.96 4.26
CA GLY A 64 3.53 -12.12 3.83
C GLY A 64 3.68 -11.57 2.42
N HIS A 65 2.70 -10.76 2.02
CA HIS A 65 2.80 -9.93 0.82
C HIS A 65 3.31 -8.55 1.23
N GLN A 66 4.30 -8.04 0.49
CA GLN A 66 4.67 -6.64 0.59
C GLN A 66 3.80 -5.82 -0.36
N VAL A 67 3.31 -4.70 0.13
CA VAL A 67 2.37 -3.83 -0.57
C VAL A 67 2.83 -2.39 -0.36
N GLN A 68 2.84 -1.60 -1.42
CA GLN A 68 3.06 -0.16 -1.33
C GLN A 68 1.70 0.56 -1.39
N ALA A 69 1.44 1.41 -0.40
CA ALA A 69 0.32 2.34 -0.43
C ALA A 69 0.80 3.73 -0.85
N THR A 70 0.06 4.37 -1.75
CA THR A 70 0.16 5.81 -1.98
C THR A 70 -1.06 6.47 -1.36
N VAL A 71 -0.83 7.39 -0.42
CA VAL A 71 -1.86 8.21 0.23
C VAL A 71 -1.66 9.65 -0.22
N VAL A 72 -2.75 10.32 -0.60
CA VAL A 72 -2.76 11.76 -0.87
C VAL A 72 -3.41 12.46 0.31
N GLN A 73 -2.83 13.56 0.78
CA GLN A 73 -3.31 14.29 1.95
C GLN A 73 -3.22 15.80 1.75
N SER A 74 -4.19 16.52 2.29
CA SER A 74 -4.16 17.97 2.51
C SER A 74 -5.03 18.30 3.71
N SER A 75 -4.64 19.30 4.49
CA SER A 75 -5.35 19.65 5.72
C SER A 75 -5.53 18.41 6.63
N ASP A 76 -6.76 18.10 7.04
CA ASP A 76 -7.13 16.93 7.84
C ASP A 76 -7.65 15.74 6.99
N THR A 77 -7.65 15.86 5.67
CA THR A 77 -8.18 14.84 4.75
C THR A 77 -7.06 14.00 4.16
N SER A 78 -7.12 12.67 4.39
CA SER A 78 -6.19 11.69 3.83
C SER A 78 -6.96 10.60 3.08
N LEU A 79 -6.63 10.39 1.80
CA LEU A 79 -7.30 9.41 0.94
C LEU A 79 -6.29 8.45 0.31
N ILE A 80 -6.66 7.18 0.22
CA ILE A 80 -5.87 6.17 -0.48
C ILE A 80 -5.98 6.44 -1.98
N HIS A 81 -4.85 6.76 -2.60
CA HIS A 81 -4.73 6.88 -4.05
C HIS A 81 -4.52 5.49 -4.66
N SER A 82 -3.53 4.73 -4.19
CA SER A 82 -3.26 3.39 -4.70
C SER A 82 -2.75 2.43 -3.65
N ILE A 83 -2.95 1.14 -3.91
CA ILE A 83 -2.39 0.02 -3.17
C ILE A 83 -1.88 -0.95 -4.24
N ASP A 84 -0.56 -1.10 -4.31
CA ASP A 84 0.11 -1.85 -5.36
C ASP A 84 0.95 -2.97 -4.71
N LEU A 85 0.84 -4.20 -5.23
CA LEU A 85 1.67 -5.32 -4.75
C LEU A 85 3.13 -5.06 -5.13
N TYR A 86 4.04 -5.28 -4.19
CA TYR A 86 5.46 -5.19 -4.47
C TYR A 86 5.94 -6.52 -5.08
N GLU A 87 6.27 -6.49 -6.37
CA GLU A 87 6.86 -7.62 -7.08
C GLU A 87 8.38 -7.51 -7.08
N ASP A 88 9.07 -8.42 -6.40
CA ASP A 88 10.51 -8.56 -6.52
C ASP A 88 10.86 -9.17 -7.90
N ARG A 89 11.20 -8.30 -8.85
CA ARG A 89 11.55 -8.66 -10.23
C ARG A 89 12.92 -9.34 -10.36
N SER A 90 13.67 -9.55 -9.28
CA SER A 90 14.93 -10.30 -9.30
C SER A 90 14.74 -11.83 -9.38
N ARG A 91 13.49 -12.31 -9.32
CA ARG A 91 13.11 -13.74 -9.35
C ARG A 91 12.49 -14.22 -10.68
N MET A 92 12.60 -13.44 -11.76
CA MET A 92 12.25 -13.87 -13.13
C MET A 92 13.43 -14.48 -13.87
#